data_AF-A0A968D669-F1
#
_entry.id   AF-A0A968D669-F1
#
_cell.length_a   1.000
_cell.length_b   1.000
_cell.length_c   1.000
_cell.angle_alpha   90.00
_cell.angle_beta   90.00
_cell.angle_gamma   90.00
#
_symmetry.space_group_name_H-M   'P 1'
#
loop_
_entity.id
_entity.type
_entity.pdbx_description
1 polymer ?
#
loop_
_entity_poly.entity_id
_entity_poly.type
_entity_poly.pdbx_seq_one_letter_code
_entity_poly.pdbx_strand_id
1 'polypeptide(L)' 'VTVIGPDATRTDGLSTAVFVMGASRGLELIDRTEGYEAIIVEANGRLTYSSGLTAPTD' A
#
# COMPACT_ATOMS: atom_id res chain seq x y z
N VAL A 1 -7.15 -2.28 0.35
CA VAL A 1 -5.85 -1.60 0.37
C VAL A 1 -5.71 -0.95 1.72
N THR A 2 -4.59 -1.16 2.40
CA THR A 2 -4.27 -0.52 3.68
C THR A 2 -3.03 0.32 3.47
N VAL A 3 -3.05 1.59 3.87
CA VAL A 3 -1.91 2.52 3.77
C VAL A 3 -1.54 2.99 5.17
N ILE A 4 -0.25 2.98 5.49
CA ILE A 4 0.33 3.41 6.76
C ILE A 4 1.19 4.65 6.46
N GLY A 5 1.06 5.70 7.27
CA GLY A 5 1.83 6.93 7.12
C GLY A 5 1.44 7.99 8.17
N PRO A 6 2.18 9.12 8.23
CA PRO A 6 2.04 10.11 9.29
C PRO A 6 0.81 11.03 9.17
N ASP A 7 0.20 11.14 7.97
CA ASP A 7 -0.93 12.04 7.72
C ASP A 7 -2.18 11.26 7.28
N ALA A 8 -3.25 11.35 8.06
CA ALA A 8 -4.47 10.58 7.86
C ALA A 8 -5.23 10.98 6.58
N THR A 9 -5.19 12.24 6.18
CA THR A 9 -5.83 12.70 4.94
C THR A 9 -5.11 12.12 3.72
N ARG A 10 -3.78 12.05 3.79
CA ARG A 10 -2.95 11.50 2.72
C ARG A 10 -3.06 9.97 2.66
N THR A 11 -3.11 9.26 3.77
CA THR A 11 -3.34 7.80 3.75
C THR A 11 -4.71 7.45 3.15
N ASP A 12 -5.76 8.21 3.47
CA ASP A 12 -7.11 8.02 2.89
C ASP A 12 -7.11 8.21 1.37
N GLY A 13 -6.56 9.34 0.89
CA GLY A 13 -6.43 9.62 -0.54
C GLY A 13 -5.57 8.60 -1.29
N LEU A 14 -4.43 8.20 -0.71
CA LEU A 14 -3.54 7.19 -1.29
C LEU A 14 -4.22 5.82 -1.35
N SER A 15 -4.99 5.43 -0.33
CA SER A 15 -5.67 4.12 -0.32
C SER A 15 -6.65 3.99 -1.48
N THR A 16 -7.38 5.07 -1.78
CA THR A 16 -8.30 5.15 -2.93
C THR A 16 -7.53 5.16 -4.25
N ALA A 17 -6.48 5.98 -4.36
CA ALA A 17 -5.68 6.05 -5.58
C ALA A 17 -5.03 4.70 -5.92
N VAL A 18 -4.43 4.03 -4.94
CA VAL A 18 -3.82 2.69 -5.08
C VAL A 18 -4.87 1.65 -5.49
N PHE A 19 -6.07 1.69 -4.91
CA PHE A 19 -7.16 0.78 -5.30
C PHE A 19 -7.55 0.94 -6.77
N VAL A 20 -7.67 2.18 -7.25
CA VAL A 20 -8.00 2.49 -8.66
C VAL A 20 -6.87 2.11 -9.62
N MET A 21 -5.61 2.35 -9.24
CA MET A 21 -4.45 2.04 -10.09
C MET A 21 -4.12 0.55 -10.16
N GLY A 22 -4.58 -0.25 -9.19
CA GLY A 22 -4.21 -1.65 -9.04
C GLY A 22 -2.84 -1.83 -8.35
N ALA A 23 -2.54 -3.08 -7.99
CA ALA A 23 -1.45 -3.40 -7.06
C ALA A 23 -0.06 -2.94 -7.53
N SER A 24 0.33 -3.26 -8.77
CA SER A 24 1.68 -2.94 -9.27
C SER A 24 1.93 -1.42 -9.33
N ARG A 25 1.09 -0.66 -10.04
CA ARG A 25 1.25 0.80 -10.15
C ARG A 25 1.02 1.52 -8.82
N GLY A 26 0.12 0.99 -8.00
CA GLY A 26 -0.15 1.51 -6.67
C GLY A 26 1.06 1.39 -5.74
N LEU A 27 1.72 0.23 -5.73
CA LEU A 27 2.93 0.03 -4.93
C LEU A 27 4.10 0.87 -5.44
N GLU A 28 4.28 1.03 -6.76
CA GLU A 28 5.27 1.97 -7.31
C GLU A 28 5.04 3.42 -6.88
N LEU A 29 3.78 3.85 -6.70
CA LEU A 29 3.49 5.17 -6.12
C LEU A 29 3.92 5.23 -4.65
N ILE A 30 3.55 4.22 -3.86
CA ILE A 30 3.87 4.15 -2.43
C ILE A 30 5.38 4.14 -2.20
N ASP A 31 6.14 3.33 -2.95
CA ASP A 31 7.61 3.23 -2.83
C ASP A 31 8.34 4.56 -3.15
N ARG A 32 7.69 5.48 -3.87
CA ARG A 32 8.21 6.83 -4.14
C ARG A 32 7.68 7.90 -3.18
N THR A 33 6.78 7.53 -2.27
CA THR A 33 6.14 8.43 -1.32
C THR A 33 6.76 8.23 0.06
N GLU A 34 7.79 9.03 0.36
CA GLU A 34 8.54 8.94 1.61
C GLU A 34 7.64 8.95 2.85
N GLY A 35 7.86 7.98 3.75
CA GLY A 35 7.12 7.83 5.00
C GLY A 35 5.76 7.12 4.85
N TYR A 36 5.46 6.55 3.68
CA TYR A 36 4.24 5.78 3.45
C TYR A 36 4.55 4.36 3.02
N GLU A 37 3.76 3.43 3.56
CA GLU A 37 3.82 2.01 3.25
C GLU A 37 2.40 1.50 2.96
N ALA A 38 2.28 0.38 2.26
CA ALA A 38 0.99 -0.20 1.92
C ALA A 38 0.98 -1.72 1.90
N ILE A 39 -0.19 -2.28 2.23
CA ILE A 39 -0.50 -3.69 2.12
C ILE A 39 -1.75 -3.84 1.24
N ILE A 40 -1.69 -4.74 0.27
CA ILE A 40 -2.77 -5.01 -0.67
C ILE A 40 -3.16 -6.49 -0.56
N VAL A 41 -4.44 -6.74 -0.29
CA VAL A 41 -5.06 -8.06 -0.39
C VAL A 41 -5.68 -8.15 -1.78
N GLU A 42 -5.20 -9.08 -2.59
CA GLU A 42 -5.75 -9.36 -3.92
C GLU A 42 -6.98 -10.27 -3.84
N ALA A 43 -7.74 -10.37 -4.94
CA ALA A 43 -8.97 -11.16 -5.01
C ALA A 43 -8.75 -12.66 -4.73
N ASN A 44 -7.55 -13.18 -4.96
CA ASN A 44 -7.16 -14.56 -4.66
C ASN A 44 -6.63 -14.74 -3.22
N GLY A 45 -6.72 -13.72 -2.37
CA GLY A 45 -6.21 -13.73 -1.01
C GLY A 45 -4.71 -13.51 -0.89
N ARG A 46 -3.97 -13.31 -1.99
CA ARG A 46 -2.54 -13.00 -1.95
C ARG A 46 -2.30 -11.61 -1.37
N LEU A 47 -1.37 -11.53 -0.44
CA LEU A 47 -0.88 -10.27 0.13
C LEU A 47 0.32 -9.77 -0.68
N THR A 48 0.32 -8.49 -1.02
CA THR A 48 1.46 -7.78 -1.62
C THR A 48 1.77 -6.55 -0.79
N TYR A 49 3.05 -6.25 -0.63
CA TYR A 49 3.57 -5.25 0.31
C TYR A 49 4.41 -4.22 -0.46
N SER A 50 4.44 -2.98 0.03
CA SER A 50 5.46 -2.00 -0.35
C SER A 50 6.84 -2.45 0.11
N SER A 51 7.88 -1.86 -0.47
CA SER A 51 9.27 -2.26 -0.26
C SER A 51 9.76 -2.17 1.19
N GLY A 52 9.14 -1.33 2.03
CA GLY A 52 9.48 -1.18 3.44
C GLY A 52 8.77 -2.17 4.39
N LEU A 53 7.90 -3.05 3.88
CA LEU A 53 7.17 -4.03 4.67
C LEU A 53 7.47 -5.46 4.23
N THR A 54 7.46 -6.38 5.20
CA THR A 54 7.54 -7.82 4.96
C THR A 54 6.35 -8.53 5.57
N ALA A 55 6.06 -9.75 5.10
CA ALA A 55 5.09 -10.61 5.74
C ALA A 55 5.50 -10.87 7.22
N PRO A 56 4.54 -10.99 8.15
CA PRO A 56 4.82 -11.41 9.52
C PRO A 56 5.52 -12.77 9.53
N THR A 57 6.47 -12.93 10.45
CA THR A 57 7.01 -14.24 10.81
C THR A 57 6.23 -14.77 12.02
N ASP A 58 5.79 -16.02 11.98
CA ASP A 58 5.14 -16.70 13.11
C ASP A 58 6.06 -16.75 14.36
#